data_AF-A0A5C7QB04-F1
#
_entry.id   AF-A0A5C7QB04-F1
#
_cell.length_a   1.000
_cell.length_b   1.000
_cell.length_c   1.000
_cell.angle_alpha   90.00
_cell.angle_beta   90.00
_cell.angle_gamma   90.00
#
_symmetry.space_group_name_H-M   'P 1'
#
loop_
_entity.id
_entity.type
_entity.pdbx_description
1 polymer ?
#
loop_
_entity_poly.entity_id
_entity_poly.type
_entity_poly.pdbx_seq_one_letter_code
_entity_poly.pdbx_strand_id
1 'polypeptide(L)'
;MPDPDVALDKLYKHILGGTNPPGAASSTGDIGQLIKYLVANLPAGEPMPPIIGPHSSFALGAEIAAAASGAASQAAWSSANRAFGYPFRVTRTWTAVKGFYYAGTTASGNVDIGIYTDAYAKIVSKGSTAHVGAGEVIEVDIADTPISPGLYYAVLAVDNTTAQFTNITTGDSRLLEALGCFVANGAFALPATITPAAVGGAVANIPIFGFSNRALVT
;
A
#
# COMPACT_ATOMS: atom_id res chain seq x y z
N MET A 1 49.09 13.81 5.53
CA MET A 1 47.71 13.26 5.48
C MET A 1 47.51 12.52 6.79
N PRO A 2 46.45 12.79 7.56
CA PRO A 2 46.19 11.99 8.76
C PRO A 2 46.02 10.52 8.39
N ASP A 3 46.55 9.65 9.24
CA ASP A 3 46.42 8.20 9.11
C ASP A 3 44.91 7.83 9.05
N PRO A 4 44.45 7.11 8.00
CA PRO A 4 43.05 6.69 7.88
C PRO A 4 42.54 5.94 9.11
N ASP A 5 43.40 5.23 9.83
CA ASP A 5 43.01 4.47 11.03
C ASP A 5 42.63 5.39 12.20
N VAL A 6 43.29 6.56 12.30
CA VAL A 6 42.99 7.57 13.32
C VAL A 6 41.66 8.28 13.05
N ALA A 7 41.29 8.46 11.77
CA ALA A 7 40.01 9.02 11.41
C ALA A 7 38.85 8.05 11.72
N LEU A 8 39.07 6.75 11.47
CA LEU A 8 38.09 5.70 11.77
C LEU A 8 37.86 5.55 13.28
N ASP A 9 38.92 5.55 14.10
CA ASP A 9 38.82 5.45 15.56
C ASP A 9 38.04 6.64 16.17
N LYS A 10 38.25 7.85 15.65
CA LYS A 10 37.48 9.04 16.07
C LYS A 10 36.00 8.92 15.73
N LEU A 11 35.67 8.44 14.53
CA LEU A 11 34.28 8.23 14.12
C LEU A 11 33.61 7.14 14.98
N TYR A 12 34.31 6.05 15.25
CA TYR A 12 33.85 4.95 16.11
C TYR A 12 33.52 5.44 17.53
N LYS A 13 34.44 6.18 18.15
CA LYS A 13 34.25 6.76 19.50
C LYS A 13 33.13 7.79 19.54
N HIS A 14 32.96 8.58 18.47
CA HIS A 14 31.89 9.56 18.37
C HIS A 14 30.51 8.89 18.29
N ILE A 15 30.38 7.83 17.48
CA ILE A 15 29.10 7.11 17.30
C ILE A 15 28.69 6.34 18.57
N LEU A 16 29.65 5.73 19.27
CA LEU A 16 29.36 4.88 20.43
C LEU A 16 29.44 5.59 21.78
N GLY A 17 29.60 6.92 21.79
CA GLY A 17 29.73 7.70 23.03
C GLY A 17 30.92 7.28 23.91
N GLY A 18 31.96 6.68 23.31
CA GLY A 18 33.14 6.18 24.02
C GLY A 18 32.94 4.88 24.82
N THR A 19 31.78 4.23 24.76
CA THR A 19 31.52 2.95 25.45
C THR A 19 31.49 1.79 24.45
N ASN A 20 32.24 0.73 24.73
CA ASN A 20 32.20 -0.48 23.91
C ASN A 20 30.80 -1.13 24.00
N PRO A 21 30.23 -1.63 22.88
CA PRO A 21 28.98 -2.36 22.92
C PRO A 21 29.14 -3.65 23.76
N PRO A 22 28.09 -4.08 24.48
CA PRO A 22 28.12 -5.31 25.27
C PRO A 22 28.50 -6.51 24.40
N GLY A 23 29.57 -7.24 24.77
CA GLY A 23 30.07 -8.40 24.03
C GLY A 23 31.20 -8.13 23.01
N ALA A 24 31.79 -6.94 23.00
CA ALA A 24 32.97 -6.65 22.17
C ALA A 24 34.22 -7.43 22.64
N ALA A 25 34.75 -8.29 21.78
CA ALA A 25 35.97 -9.08 22.07
C ALA A 25 37.28 -8.29 22.01
N SER A 26 37.23 -7.02 21.58
CA SER A 26 38.39 -6.15 21.37
C SER A 26 38.01 -4.70 21.71
N SER A 27 38.89 -4.02 22.45
CA SER A 27 38.82 -2.58 22.73
C SER A 27 39.23 -1.71 21.54
N THR A 28 39.71 -2.32 20.45
CA THR A 28 40.25 -1.64 19.27
C THR A 28 39.22 -1.43 18.17
N GLY A 29 37.92 -1.66 18.44
CA GLY A 29 36.84 -1.28 17.52
C GLY A 29 37.01 -1.85 16.12
N ASP A 30 37.11 -3.18 15.99
CA ASP A 30 37.10 -3.84 14.68
C ASP A 30 35.85 -3.39 13.89
N ILE A 31 36.02 -3.01 12.63
CA ILE A 31 34.95 -2.72 11.65
C ILE A 31 33.85 -3.79 11.72
N GLY A 32 34.21 -5.06 11.96
CA GLY A 32 33.25 -6.15 12.14
C GLY A 32 32.27 -5.95 13.31
N GLN A 33 32.70 -5.33 14.42
CA GLN A 33 31.84 -4.99 15.57
C GLN A 33 30.92 -3.81 15.25
N LEU A 34 31.44 -2.79 14.56
CA LEU A 34 30.63 -1.66 14.11
C LEU A 34 29.55 -2.12 13.13
N ILE A 35 29.89 -2.99 12.17
CA ILE A 35 28.91 -3.58 11.23
C ILE A 35 27.86 -4.40 11.98
N LYS A 36 28.26 -5.26 12.93
CA LYS A 36 27.30 -6.03 13.73
C LYS A 36 26.39 -5.13 14.56
N TYR A 37 26.93 -4.08 15.18
CA TYR A 37 26.14 -3.11 15.95
C TYR A 37 25.20 -2.34 15.04
N LEU A 38 25.67 -1.86 13.89
CA LEU A 38 24.84 -1.18 12.91
C LEU A 38 23.75 -2.11 12.38
N VAL A 39 24.05 -3.35 12.03
CA VAL A 39 23.05 -4.32 11.55
C VAL A 39 22.05 -4.71 12.64
N ALA A 40 22.50 -4.88 13.89
CA ALA A 40 21.64 -5.21 15.02
C ALA A 40 20.77 -4.03 15.48
N ASN A 41 21.23 -2.79 15.26
CA ASN A 41 20.53 -1.55 15.62
C ASN A 41 20.03 -0.78 14.40
N LEU A 42 20.05 -1.38 13.20
CA LEU A 42 19.30 -0.87 12.07
C LEU A 42 17.87 -0.79 12.58
N PRO A 43 17.20 0.38 12.49
CA PRO A 43 15.85 0.52 13.00
C PRO A 43 15.05 -0.63 12.41
N ALA A 44 14.48 -1.47 13.29
CA ALA A 44 13.57 -2.52 12.86
C ALA A 44 12.59 -1.85 11.91
N GLY A 45 12.56 -2.33 10.66
CA GLY A 45 11.88 -1.63 9.57
C GLY A 45 10.50 -1.15 10.01
N GLU A 46 10.08 0.02 9.52
CA GLU A 46 8.89 0.70 10.04
C GLU A 46 7.73 -0.28 10.24
N PRO A 47 7.10 -0.27 11.43
CA PRO A 47 6.04 -1.22 11.73
C PRO A 47 4.93 -1.07 10.69
N MET A 48 4.51 -2.19 10.06
CA MET A 48 3.36 -2.20 9.16
C MET A 48 2.17 -1.49 9.83
N PRO A 49 1.56 -0.51 9.15
CA PRO A 49 0.45 0.26 9.69
C PRO A 49 -0.78 -0.65 9.87
N PRO A 50 -1.70 -0.29 10.77
CA PRO A 50 -2.94 -1.05 10.93
C PRO A 50 -3.84 -0.98 9.69
N ILE A 51 -3.67 0.07 8.87
CA ILE A 51 -4.47 0.34 7.67
C ILE A 51 -3.53 0.60 6.50
N ILE A 52 -3.79 -0.06 5.37
CA ILE A 52 -3.12 0.17 4.10
C ILE A 52 -4.16 0.66 3.10
N GLY A 53 -4.11 1.96 2.79
CA GLY A 53 -4.86 2.60 1.71
C GLY A 53 -3.92 3.34 0.76
N PRO A 54 -4.43 4.01 -0.30
CA PRO A 54 -3.58 4.70 -1.28
C PRO A 54 -2.69 5.79 -0.66
N HIS A 55 -3.11 6.42 0.45
CA HIS A 55 -2.32 7.43 1.17
C HIS A 55 -1.20 6.85 2.05
N SER A 56 -1.10 5.52 2.20
CA SER A 56 -0.07 4.91 3.03
C SER A 56 1.31 5.08 2.40
N SER A 57 2.35 5.33 3.22
CA SER A 57 3.76 5.29 2.78
C SER A 57 4.18 3.91 2.25
N PHE A 58 3.42 2.87 2.59
CA PHE A 58 3.60 1.51 2.06
C PHE A 58 2.84 1.26 0.76
N ALA A 59 2.08 2.25 0.26
CA ALA A 59 1.36 2.19 -1.01
C ALA A 59 1.84 3.32 -1.93
N LEU A 60 0.99 4.31 -2.17
CA LEU A 60 1.27 5.42 -3.09
C LEU A 60 1.53 6.76 -2.35
N GLY A 61 1.57 6.75 -1.02
CA GLY A 61 1.38 7.94 -0.20
C GLY A 61 2.41 9.05 -0.44
N ALA A 62 3.68 8.70 -0.61
CA ALA A 62 4.73 9.70 -0.81
C ALA A 62 4.62 10.37 -2.19
N GLU A 63 4.32 9.57 -3.21
CA GLU A 63 4.22 10.00 -4.59
C GLU A 63 2.91 10.76 -4.85
N ILE A 64 1.81 10.30 -4.25
CA ILE A 64 0.55 11.04 -4.22
C ILE A 64 0.74 12.37 -3.50
N ALA A 65 1.41 12.42 -2.35
CA ALA A 65 1.66 13.69 -1.66
C ALA A 65 2.48 14.67 -2.52
N ALA A 66 3.41 14.16 -3.33
CA ALA A 66 4.22 14.97 -4.23
C ALA A 66 3.47 15.43 -5.49
N ALA A 67 2.50 14.65 -5.97
CA ALA A 67 1.91 14.83 -7.30
C ALA A 67 0.41 15.15 -7.32
N ALA A 68 -0.33 14.90 -6.24
CA ALA A 68 -1.75 15.21 -6.16
C ALA A 68 -1.97 16.72 -6.16
N SER A 69 -2.75 17.18 -7.12
CA SER A 69 -2.96 18.60 -7.40
C SER A 69 -4.35 19.12 -6.98
N GLY A 70 -5.21 18.26 -6.42
CA GLY A 70 -6.60 18.59 -6.11
C GLY A 70 -7.13 17.98 -4.81
N ALA A 71 -8.20 18.59 -4.29
CA ALA A 71 -8.97 18.07 -3.16
C ALA A 71 -9.64 16.72 -3.49
N ALA A 72 -10.10 16.02 -2.45
CA ALA A 72 -10.91 14.82 -2.62
C ALA A 72 -12.14 15.14 -3.50
N SER A 73 -12.39 14.30 -4.50
CA SER A 73 -13.51 14.46 -5.44
C SER A 73 -14.36 13.20 -5.46
N GLN A 74 -15.65 13.34 -5.76
CA GLN A 74 -16.54 12.19 -5.94
C GLN A 74 -16.81 12.00 -7.42
N ALA A 75 -16.62 10.78 -7.90
CA ALA A 75 -16.79 10.46 -9.31
C ALA A 75 -17.49 9.12 -9.49
N ALA A 76 -18.28 9.03 -10.56
CA ALA A 76 -18.91 7.80 -11.00
C ALA A 76 -17.85 6.82 -11.53
N TRP A 77 -18.11 5.51 -11.36
CA TRP A 77 -17.21 4.48 -11.85
C TRP A 77 -17.10 4.54 -13.38
N SER A 78 -15.88 4.51 -13.89
CA SER A 78 -15.57 4.88 -15.28
C SER A 78 -16.05 3.88 -16.34
N SER A 79 -16.32 2.62 -15.96
CA SER A 79 -16.85 1.59 -16.86
C SER A 79 -17.42 0.41 -16.06
N ALA A 80 -18.52 -0.17 -16.51
CA ALA A 80 -19.13 -1.35 -15.88
C ALA A 80 -18.19 -2.56 -15.90
N ASN A 81 -18.26 -3.38 -14.87
CA ASN A 81 -17.43 -4.58 -14.69
C ASN A 81 -15.92 -4.31 -14.75
N ARG A 82 -15.48 -3.10 -14.39
CA ARG A 82 -14.06 -2.73 -14.38
C ARG A 82 -13.49 -2.86 -12.98
N ALA A 83 -12.29 -3.41 -12.90
CA ALA A 83 -11.43 -3.35 -11.72
C ALA A 83 -10.40 -2.23 -11.86
N PHE A 84 -10.06 -1.61 -10.74
CA PHE A 84 -8.92 -0.69 -10.57
C PHE A 84 -7.99 -1.26 -9.50
N GLY A 85 -6.69 -1.25 -9.75
CA GLY A 85 -5.69 -1.75 -8.80
C GLY A 85 -4.53 -0.79 -8.59
N TYR A 86 -4.01 -0.75 -7.37
CA TYR A 86 -2.77 -0.04 -7.03
C TYR A 86 -1.82 -0.93 -6.21
N PRO A 87 -0.50 -0.74 -6.34
CA PRO A 87 0.48 -1.53 -5.61
C PRO A 87 0.61 -1.10 -4.14
N PHE A 88 0.89 -2.06 -3.26
CA PHE A 88 1.34 -1.81 -1.90
C PHE A 88 2.38 -2.85 -1.48
N ARG A 89 3.22 -2.47 -0.51
CA ARG A 89 4.31 -3.29 0.01
C ARG A 89 4.02 -3.74 1.43
N VAL A 90 4.36 -4.99 1.71
CA VAL A 90 4.31 -5.59 3.04
C VAL A 90 5.75 -5.86 3.48
N THR A 91 6.21 -5.25 4.58
CA THR A 91 7.60 -5.39 5.06
C THR A 91 7.78 -6.49 6.10
N ARG A 92 6.68 -6.89 6.77
CA ARG A 92 6.60 -7.98 7.75
C ARG A 92 5.25 -8.66 7.62
N THR A 93 5.13 -9.91 8.04
CA THR A 93 3.85 -10.64 7.99
C THR A 93 2.72 -9.81 8.58
N TRP A 94 1.65 -9.64 7.81
CA TRP A 94 0.52 -8.78 8.14
C TRP A 94 -0.78 -9.50 7.75
N THR A 95 -1.76 -9.55 8.65
CA THR A 95 -3.04 -10.23 8.40
C THR A 95 -4.07 -9.22 7.93
N ALA A 96 -4.58 -9.40 6.72
CA ALA A 96 -5.73 -8.65 6.21
C ALA A 96 -7.02 -9.24 6.80
N VAL A 97 -7.83 -8.42 7.46
CA VAL A 97 -9.07 -8.86 8.13
C VAL A 97 -10.31 -8.18 7.52
N LYS A 98 -10.19 -6.91 7.14
CA LYS A 98 -11.27 -6.13 6.52
C LYS A 98 -10.77 -5.45 5.27
N GLY A 99 -11.60 -5.42 4.24
CA GLY A 99 -11.51 -4.43 3.17
C GLY A 99 -12.30 -3.18 3.55
N PHE A 100 -11.92 -2.03 3.02
CA PHE A 100 -12.74 -0.82 3.12
C PHE A 100 -12.72 -0.04 1.81
N TYR A 101 -13.76 0.75 1.58
CA TYR A 101 -13.79 1.78 0.54
C TYR A 101 -14.61 2.97 1.00
N TYR A 102 -14.33 4.15 0.44
CA TYR A 102 -15.09 5.37 0.73
C TYR A 102 -16.16 5.56 -0.36
N ALA A 103 -17.43 5.34 0.01
CA ALA A 103 -18.57 5.53 -0.89
C ALA A 103 -18.78 7.02 -1.23
N GLY A 104 -19.08 7.31 -2.49
CA GLY A 104 -19.52 8.63 -2.91
C GLY A 104 -21.01 8.86 -2.61
N THR A 105 -21.61 9.90 -3.21
CA THR A 105 -23.01 10.26 -2.94
C THR A 105 -24.04 9.27 -3.49
N THR A 106 -23.65 8.44 -4.45
CA THR A 106 -24.56 7.48 -5.10
C THR A 106 -24.08 6.05 -4.87
N ALA A 107 -24.81 5.33 -4.03
CA ALA A 107 -24.67 3.88 -3.86
C ALA A 107 -25.45 3.15 -4.95
N SER A 108 -24.81 2.23 -5.68
CA SER A 108 -25.49 1.46 -6.73
C SER A 108 -24.74 0.19 -7.08
N GLY A 109 -25.47 -0.87 -7.43
CA GLY A 109 -24.92 -2.14 -7.91
C GLY A 109 -24.12 -2.89 -6.85
N ASN A 110 -23.04 -3.52 -7.30
CA ASN A 110 -22.20 -4.36 -6.48
C ASN A 110 -20.72 -3.99 -6.60
N VAL A 111 -20.00 -4.22 -5.51
CA VAL A 111 -18.57 -4.01 -5.34
C VAL A 111 -17.92 -5.32 -4.89
N ASP A 112 -16.72 -5.57 -5.41
CA ASP A 112 -15.82 -6.61 -4.93
C ASP A 112 -14.45 -6.00 -4.67
N ILE A 113 -13.83 -6.34 -3.55
CA ILE A 113 -12.50 -5.87 -3.14
C ILE A 113 -11.62 -7.06 -2.81
N GLY A 114 -10.36 -7.01 -3.22
CA GLY A 114 -9.44 -8.13 -3.03
C GLY A 114 -7.97 -7.75 -3.11
N ILE A 115 -7.14 -8.71 -2.71
CA ILE A 115 -5.68 -8.62 -2.72
C ILE A 115 -5.15 -9.60 -3.75
N TYR A 116 -4.20 -9.12 -4.55
CA TYR A 116 -3.51 -9.90 -5.56
C TYR A 116 -2.00 -9.90 -5.31
N THR A 117 -1.34 -10.98 -5.72
CA THR A 117 0.13 -11.04 -5.80
C THR A 117 0.67 -10.08 -6.88
N ASP A 118 1.98 -9.88 -6.89
CA ASP A 118 2.70 -9.20 -7.98
C ASP A 118 2.54 -9.89 -9.35
N ALA A 119 2.29 -11.19 -9.36
CA ALA A 119 1.92 -11.97 -10.54
C ALA A 119 0.42 -11.91 -10.89
N TYR A 120 -0.35 -11.00 -10.27
CA TYR A 120 -1.77 -10.80 -10.54
C TYR A 120 -2.65 -12.02 -10.26
N ALA A 121 -2.22 -12.90 -9.34
CA ALA A 121 -3.03 -14.00 -8.83
C ALA A 121 -3.77 -13.58 -7.55
N LYS A 122 -5.06 -13.92 -7.45
CA LYS A 122 -5.91 -13.53 -6.32
C LYS A 122 -5.51 -14.30 -5.06
N ILE A 123 -5.27 -13.57 -3.98
CA ILE A 123 -5.01 -14.12 -2.65
C ILE A 123 -6.34 -14.25 -1.89
N VAL A 124 -7.10 -13.15 -1.84
CA VAL A 124 -8.40 -13.09 -1.16
C VAL A 124 -9.28 -12.04 -1.85
N SER A 125 -10.59 -12.27 -1.88
CA SER A 125 -11.57 -11.22 -2.16
C SER A 125 -12.81 -11.40 -1.29
N LYS A 126 -13.59 -10.33 -1.16
CA LYS A 126 -14.91 -10.39 -0.53
C LYS A 126 -15.90 -11.17 -1.42
N GLY A 127 -15.79 -11.04 -2.73
CA GLY A 127 -16.83 -11.45 -3.66
C GLY A 127 -17.82 -10.31 -3.90
N SER A 128 -18.72 -10.49 -4.87
CA SER A 128 -19.75 -9.49 -5.21
C SER A 128 -20.65 -9.21 -4.01
N THR A 129 -20.63 -7.97 -3.53
CA THR A 129 -21.48 -7.48 -2.44
C THR A 129 -22.16 -6.18 -2.83
N ALA A 130 -23.38 -5.97 -2.36
CA ALA A 130 -24.13 -4.76 -2.69
C ALA A 130 -23.36 -3.50 -2.24
N HIS A 131 -23.29 -2.50 -3.11
CA HIS A 131 -22.82 -1.17 -2.74
C HIS A 131 -23.88 -0.52 -1.85
N VAL A 132 -23.60 -0.47 -0.55
CA VAL A 132 -24.46 0.16 0.46
C VAL A 132 -23.83 1.43 0.98
N GLY A 133 -24.66 2.34 1.52
CA GLY A 133 -24.22 3.58 2.14
C GLY A 133 -23.77 4.65 1.15
N ALA A 134 -23.90 5.91 1.54
CA ALA A 134 -23.55 7.04 0.69
C ALA A 134 -22.77 8.09 1.50
N GLY A 135 -21.63 8.52 0.98
CA GLY A 135 -20.78 9.52 1.63
C GLY A 135 -20.10 9.04 2.91
N GLU A 136 -19.95 7.73 3.09
CA GLU A 136 -19.38 7.11 4.29
C GLU A 136 -18.33 6.03 3.94
N VAL A 137 -17.55 5.63 4.94
CA VAL A 137 -16.62 4.51 4.79
C VAL A 137 -17.39 3.21 4.96
N ILE A 138 -17.30 2.34 3.96
CA ILE A 138 -17.90 1.01 4.00
C ILE A 138 -16.82 -0.01 4.27
N GLU A 139 -17.07 -0.85 5.26
CA GLU A 139 -16.23 -2.00 5.58
C GLU A 139 -16.84 -3.28 5.04
N VAL A 140 -15.97 -4.17 4.59
CA VAL A 140 -16.36 -5.50 4.13
C VAL A 140 -15.46 -6.59 4.70
N ASP A 141 -16.11 -7.64 5.20
CA ASP A 141 -15.44 -8.77 5.83
C ASP A 141 -14.82 -9.67 4.76
N ILE A 142 -13.51 -9.83 4.83
CA ILE A 142 -12.76 -10.81 4.05
C ILE A 142 -12.33 -11.95 4.97
N ALA A 143 -11.90 -13.07 4.40
CA ALA A 143 -11.26 -14.11 5.20
C ALA A 143 -9.95 -13.57 5.79
N ASP A 144 -9.69 -13.83 7.07
CA ASP A 144 -8.43 -13.48 7.74
C ASP A 144 -7.25 -14.08 6.99
N THR A 145 -6.50 -13.23 6.28
CA THR A 145 -5.50 -13.69 5.33
C THR A 145 -4.12 -13.21 5.74
N PRO A 146 -3.22 -14.11 6.22
CA PRO A 146 -1.85 -13.75 6.50
C PRO A 146 -1.09 -13.50 5.20
N ILE A 147 -0.45 -12.33 5.10
CA ILE A 147 0.31 -11.89 3.93
C ILE A 147 1.77 -11.82 4.33
N SER A 148 2.62 -12.59 3.65
CA SER A 148 4.07 -12.55 3.84
C SER A 148 4.68 -11.27 3.26
N PRO A 149 5.90 -10.89 3.67
CA PRO A 149 6.59 -9.74 3.08
C PRO A 149 6.68 -9.83 1.56
N GLY A 150 6.40 -8.74 0.84
CA GLY A 150 6.35 -8.73 -0.63
C GLY A 150 5.63 -7.52 -1.22
N LEU A 151 5.51 -7.53 -2.56
CA LEU A 151 4.72 -6.58 -3.33
C LEU A 151 3.37 -7.21 -3.67
N TYR A 152 2.30 -6.46 -3.46
CA TYR A 152 0.92 -6.89 -3.68
C TYR A 152 0.11 -5.78 -4.33
N TYR A 153 -1.09 -6.12 -4.77
CA TYR A 153 -2.04 -5.17 -5.34
C TYR A 153 -3.35 -5.18 -4.57
N ALA A 154 -3.81 -4.00 -4.16
CA ALA A 154 -5.16 -3.80 -3.69
C ALA A 154 -6.03 -3.53 -4.92
N VAL A 155 -7.13 -4.27 -5.07
CA VAL A 155 -7.99 -4.20 -6.25
C VAL A 155 -9.45 -4.01 -5.84
N LEU A 156 -10.13 -3.06 -6.48
CA LEU A 156 -11.56 -2.77 -6.33
C LEU A 156 -12.25 -2.93 -7.68
N ALA A 157 -13.33 -3.69 -7.75
CA ALA A 157 -14.13 -3.89 -8.95
C ALA A 157 -15.60 -3.54 -8.70
N VAL A 158 -16.25 -2.99 -9.71
CA VAL A 158 -17.65 -2.53 -9.64
C VAL A 158 -18.42 -2.97 -10.89
N ASP A 159 -19.65 -3.43 -10.72
CA ASP A 159 -20.47 -4.00 -11.79
C ASP A 159 -21.10 -2.97 -12.74
N ASN A 160 -21.15 -1.70 -12.36
CA ASN A 160 -21.84 -0.65 -13.10
C ASN A 160 -21.03 0.66 -13.18
N THR A 161 -21.63 1.68 -13.80
CA THR A 161 -21.08 3.04 -13.92
C THR A 161 -21.84 4.08 -13.09
N THR A 162 -22.83 3.66 -12.31
CA THR A 162 -23.69 4.57 -11.52
C THR A 162 -23.12 4.80 -10.13
N ALA A 163 -22.48 3.77 -9.56
CA ALA A 163 -21.79 3.85 -8.29
C ALA A 163 -20.76 4.97 -8.28
N GLN A 164 -20.74 5.76 -7.20
CA GLN A 164 -19.73 6.77 -6.98
C GLN A 164 -18.82 6.41 -5.82
N PHE A 165 -17.58 6.88 -5.90
CA PHE A 165 -16.57 6.72 -4.86
C PHE A 165 -15.92 8.07 -4.58
N THR A 166 -15.40 8.24 -3.36
CA THR A 166 -14.48 9.34 -3.06
C THR A 166 -13.10 8.96 -3.61
N ASN A 167 -12.48 9.89 -4.32
CA ASN A 167 -11.22 9.67 -5.02
C ASN A 167 -10.19 10.74 -4.69
N ILE A 168 -8.93 10.36 -4.89
CA ILE A 168 -7.78 11.26 -4.98
C ILE A 168 -7.63 11.65 -6.45
N THR A 169 -7.63 12.95 -6.73
CA THR A 169 -7.46 13.48 -8.09
C THR A 169 -5.97 13.59 -8.40
N THR A 170 -5.47 12.86 -9.39
CA THR A 170 -4.06 12.97 -9.83
C THR A 170 -3.89 13.87 -11.04
N GLY A 171 -4.97 14.10 -11.81
CA GLY A 171 -4.96 15.00 -12.98
C GLY A 171 -4.29 14.42 -14.23
N ASP A 172 -3.57 13.30 -14.12
CA ASP A 172 -2.91 12.62 -15.23
C ASP A 172 -2.95 11.08 -15.07
N SER A 173 -3.47 10.40 -16.08
CA SER A 173 -3.47 8.93 -16.18
C SER A 173 -2.06 8.33 -16.32
N ARG A 174 -1.10 9.05 -16.92
CA ARG A 174 0.29 8.60 -17.06
C ARG A 174 1.02 8.54 -15.74
N LEU A 175 0.68 9.44 -14.83
CA LEU A 175 1.15 9.37 -13.46
C LEU A 175 0.66 8.09 -12.78
N LEU A 176 -0.62 7.72 -12.95
CA LEU A 176 -1.14 6.46 -12.40
C LEU A 176 -0.39 5.24 -12.93
N GLU A 177 -0.08 5.21 -14.21
CA GLU A 177 0.75 4.17 -14.83
C GLU A 177 2.18 4.15 -14.25
N ALA A 178 2.80 5.32 -14.07
CA ALA A 178 4.12 5.45 -13.46
C ALA A 178 4.15 5.00 -11.98
N LEU A 179 3.02 5.14 -11.28
CA LEU A 179 2.80 4.63 -9.92
C LEU A 179 2.48 3.13 -9.89
N GLY A 180 2.45 2.47 -11.05
CA GLY A 180 2.15 1.05 -11.17
C GLY A 180 0.67 0.71 -11.00
N CYS A 181 -0.24 1.69 -11.04
CA CYS A 181 -1.68 1.44 -11.05
C CYS A 181 -2.11 0.80 -12.38
N PHE A 182 -3.19 0.05 -12.35
CA PHE A 182 -3.76 -0.58 -13.53
C PHE A 182 -5.29 -0.61 -13.48
N VAL A 183 -5.90 -0.90 -14.63
CA VAL A 183 -7.32 -1.26 -14.73
C VAL A 183 -7.47 -2.63 -15.39
N ALA A 184 -8.59 -3.31 -15.16
CA ALA A 184 -8.94 -4.52 -15.91
C ALA A 184 -10.43 -4.50 -16.26
N ASN A 185 -10.76 -4.55 -17.55
CA ASN A 185 -12.14 -4.56 -18.03
C ASN A 185 -12.71 -5.98 -17.96
N GLY A 186 -13.99 -6.12 -17.59
CA GLY A 186 -14.64 -7.42 -17.44
C GLY A 186 -14.16 -8.22 -16.22
N ALA A 187 -13.54 -7.57 -15.25
CA ALA A 187 -12.97 -8.19 -14.04
C ALA A 187 -13.93 -8.08 -12.84
N PHE A 188 -15.24 -8.22 -13.07
CA PHE A 188 -16.26 -8.26 -12.03
C PHE A 188 -17.11 -9.55 -12.13
N ALA A 189 -17.31 -10.32 -11.06
CA ALA A 189 -16.58 -10.24 -9.78
C ALA A 189 -15.08 -10.53 -9.97
N LEU A 190 -14.24 -10.27 -8.95
CA LEU A 190 -12.79 -10.35 -9.10
C LEU A 190 -12.33 -11.77 -9.50
N PRO A 191 -11.66 -11.95 -10.65
CA PRO A 191 -11.27 -13.27 -11.16
C PRO A 191 -10.11 -13.89 -10.38
N ALA A 192 -9.85 -15.19 -10.56
CA ALA A 192 -8.70 -15.85 -9.92
C ALA A 192 -7.35 -15.27 -10.37
N THR A 193 -7.25 -14.86 -11.63
CA THR A 193 -6.13 -14.10 -12.17
C THR A 193 -6.68 -12.88 -12.88
N ILE A 194 -6.12 -11.70 -12.61
CA ILE A 194 -6.51 -10.46 -13.26
C ILE A 194 -5.55 -10.15 -14.40
N THR A 195 -6.06 -9.67 -15.53
CA THR A 195 -5.25 -9.24 -16.68
C THR A 195 -5.16 -7.72 -16.66
N PRO A 196 -4.02 -7.13 -16.25
CA PRO A 196 -3.88 -5.68 -16.19
C PRO A 196 -3.88 -5.06 -17.59
N ALA A 197 -4.49 -3.89 -17.67
CA ALA A 197 -4.41 -2.97 -18.79
C ALA A 197 -3.96 -1.60 -18.28
N ALA A 198 -3.37 -0.82 -19.19
CA ALA A 198 -3.02 0.57 -18.95
C ALA A 198 -4.27 1.36 -18.50
N VAL A 199 -4.10 2.24 -17.53
CA VAL A 199 -5.18 3.04 -16.94
C VAL A 199 -5.86 3.91 -18.02
N GLY A 200 -5.06 4.49 -18.92
CA GLY A 200 -5.55 5.27 -20.07
C GLY A 200 -6.24 6.59 -19.68
N GLY A 201 -6.49 7.45 -20.67
CA GLY A 201 -6.93 8.84 -20.45
C GLY A 201 -8.32 9.03 -19.83
N ALA A 202 -9.11 7.97 -19.66
CA ALA A 202 -10.46 8.05 -19.07
C ALA A 202 -10.46 7.89 -17.54
N VAL A 203 -9.33 7.55 -16.93
CA VAL A 203 -9.20 7.37 -15.48
C VAL A 203 -8.03 8.22 -14.99
N ALA A 204 -8.35 9.28 -14.25
CA ALA A 204 -7.37 10.21 -13.67
C ALA A 204 -7.52 10.35 -12.14
N ASN A 205 -8.20 9.37 -11.53
CA ASN A 205 -8.61 9.38 -10.14
C ASN A 205 -8.29 8.03 -9.50
N ILE A 206 -7.83 8.05 -8.25
CA ILE A 206 -7.58 6.86 -7.43
C ILE A 206 -8.73 6.75 -6.41
N PRO A 207 -9.62 5.76 -6.50
CA PRO A 207 -10.64 5.54 -5.48
C PRO A 207 -9.99 5.28 -4.12
N ILE A 208 -10.58 5.83 -3.05
CA ILE A 208 -10.09 5.59 -1.69
C ILE A 208 -10.64 4.25 -1.21
N PHE A 209 -9.78 3.22 -1.23
CA PHE A 209 -10.07 1.90 -0.69
C PHE A 209 -8.80 1.26 -0.11
N GLY A 210 -8.92 0.12 0.54
CA GLY A 210 -7.76 -0.57 1.09
C GLY A 210 -8.13 -1.69 2.06
N PHE A 211 -7.19 -2.02 2.93
CA PHE A 211 -7.34 -3.10 3.90
C PHE A 211 -6.87 -2.71 5.31
N SER A 212 -7.43 -3.39 6.30
CA SER A 212 -7.11 -3.21 7.72
C SER A 212 -6.83 -4.56 8.40
N ASN A 213 -5.93 -4.55 9.38
CA ASN A 213 -5.64 -5.70 10.24
C ASN A 213 -6.57 -5.83 11.46
N ARG A 214 -7.53 -4.92 11.56
CA ARG A 214 -8.54 -4.87 12.62
C ARG A 214 -9.87 -4.43 12.04
N ALA A 215 -10.95 -4.62 12.79
CA ALA A 215 -12.18 -3.89 12.55
C ALA A 215 -11.88 -2.38 12.59
N LEU A 216 -12.33 -1.62 11.58
CA LEU A 216 -12.30 -0.17 11.72
C LEU A 216 -13.48 0.17 12.64
N VAL A 217 -13.23 1.09 13.58
CA VAL A 217 -14.29 1.56 14.46
C VAL A 217 -14.88 2.75 13.74
N THR A 218 -16.12 2.60 13.25
CA THR A 218 -16.94 3.69 12.73
C THR A 218 -17.47 4.57 13.84
#